data_AF-A0A6G2DC30-F1
#
_entry.id   AF-A0A6G2DC30-F1
#
_cell.length_a   1.000
_cell.length_b   1.000
_cell.length_c   1.000
_cell.angle_alpha   90.00
_cell.angle_beta   90.00
_cell.angle_gamma   90.00
#
_symmetry.space_group_name_H-M   'P 1'
#
loop_
_entity.id
_entity.type
_entity.pdbx_description
1 polymer ?
#
loop_
_entity_poly.entity_id
_entity_poly.type
_entity_poly.pdbx_seq_one_letter_code
_entity_poly.pdbx_strand_id
1 'polypeptide(L)' 'IHETLKVDEEVQVQVVDLDEFTGKASLSIRTLEEEKYQFPRRRRFSSDRFNYGFAPFRRMLPIWTGEALHHLKKKK' A
#
# COMPACT_ATOMS: atom_id res chain seq x y z
N ILE A 1 8.05 -5.51 18.71
CA ILE A 1 9.34 -5.15 19.34
C ILE A 1 10.23 -6.39 19.48
N HIS A 2 9.73 -7.50 20.06
CA HIS A 2 10.50 -8.75 20.21
C HIS A 2 10.87 -9.49 18.91
N GLU A 3 10.29 -9.12 17.76
CA GLU A 3 10.72 -9.66 16.45
C GLU A 3 11.86 -8.86 15.82
N THR A 4 12.12 -7.64 16.30
CA THR A 4 13.04 -6.70 15.62
C THR A 4 14.45 -6.75 16.21
N LEU A 5 14.61 -7.13 17.48
CA LEU A 5 15.90 -7.18 18.18
C LEU A 5 15.97 -8.40 19.07
N LYS A 6 17.13 -9.05 19.11
CA LYS A 6 17.44 -10.13 20.06
C LYS A 6 18.30 -9.60 21.21
N VAL A 7 18.16 -10.24 22.37
CA VAL A 7 19.07 -10.00 23.50
C VAL A 7 20.46 -10.54 23.10
N ASP A 8 21.52 -9.79 23.42
CA ASP A 8 22.93 -10.03 23.06
C ASP A 8 23.31 -9.79 21.58
N GLU A 9 22.49 -9.05 20.84
CA GLU A 9 22.81 -8.63 19.47
C GLU A 9 23.58 -7.29 19.46
N GLU A 10 24.75 -7.26 18.81
CA GLU A 10 25.48 -6.01 18.57
C GLU A 10 24.80 -5.20 17.45
N VAL A 11 24.36 -3.99 17.78
CA VAL A 11 23.67 -3.09 16.84
C VAL A 11 24.33 -1.71 16.79
N GLN A 12 24.34 -1.11 15.59
CA GLN A 12 24.76 0.27 15.42
C GLN A 12 23.58 1.20 15.72
N VAL A 13 23.82 2.19 16.59
CA VAL A 13 22.80 3.14 17.08
C VAL A 13 23.32 4.56 17.03
N GLN A 14 22.41 5.52 16.90
CA GLN A 14 22.72 6.93 17.10
C GLN A 14 22.30 7.38 18.51
N VAL A 15 23.16 8.15 19.17
CA VAL A 15 22.85 8.80 20.45
C VAL A 15 21.92 9.98 20.19
N VAL A 16 20.76 9.99 20.84
CA VAL A 16 19.74 11.04 20.73
C VAL A 16 19.81 12.00 21.91
N ASP A 17 20.04 11.46 23.10
CA ASP A 17 20.09 12.24 24.33
C ASP A 17 21.06 11.61 25.34
N LEU A 18 21.67 12.45 26.17
CA LEU A 18 22.60 12.05 27.22
C LEU A 18 22.20 12.74 28.51
N ASP A 19 21.79 11.95 29.50
CA ASP A 19 21.54 12.44 30.84
C ASP A 19 22.82 12.33 31.68
N GLU A 20 23.47 13.46 31.90
CA GLU A 20 24.71 13.57 32.67
C GLU A 20 24.50 13.33 34.18
N PHE A 21 23.29 13.52 34.71
CA PHE A 21 23.02 13.33 36.14
C PHE A 21 22.85 11.85 36.49
N THR A 22 22.24 11.06 35.60
CA THR A 22 22.04 9.61 35.83
C THR A 22 23.03 8.73 35.08
N GLY A 23 23.81 9.30 34.15
CA GLY A 23 24.74 8.57 33.29
C GLY A 23 24.04 7.67 32.27
N LYS A 24 22.76 7.94 31.98
CA LYS A 24 21.96 7.17 31.02
C LYS A 24 21.94 7.87 29.67
N ALA A 25 21.92 7.08 28.59
CA ALA A 25 21.83 7.59 27.23
C ALA A 25 20.56 7.04 26.54
N SER A 26 19.91 7.89 25.77
CA SER A 26 18.80 7.51 24.88
C SER A 26 19.33 7.27 23.47
N LEU A 27 19.00 6.12 22.90
CA LEU A 27 19.55 5.63 21.63
C LEU A 27 18.43 5.40 20.60
N SER A 28 18.71 5.66 19.32
CA SER A 28 17.77 5.44 18.22
C SER A 28 18.44 4.70 17.06
N ILE A 29 17.76 3.65 16.58
CA ILE A 29 18.10 2.90 15.36
C ILE A 29 17.43 3.54 14.13
N ARG A 30 16.26 4.19 14.32
CA ARG A 30 15.42 4.72 13.23
C ARG A 30 16.11 5.77 12.37
N THR A 31 17.03 6.53 12.94
CA THR A 31 17.75 7.58 12.20
C THR A 31 18.82 7.03 11.25
N LEU A 32 19.25 5.79 11.44
CA LEU A 32 20.14 5.09 10.51
C LEU A 32 19.38 4.33 9.42
N GLU A 33 18.10 4.04 9.65
CA GLU A 33 17.27 3.38 8.65
C GLU A 33 17.05 4.33 7.45
N GLU A 34 17.33 3.84 6.24
CA GLU A 34 17.00 4.58 5.02
C GLU A 34 15.50 4.91 5.01
N GLU A 35 15.16 6.19 4.84
CA GLU A 35 13.77 6.59 4.63
C GLU A 35 13.26 5.88 3.38
N LYS A 36 12.42 4.86 3.58
CA LYS A 36 11.71 4.18 2.50
C LYS A 36 10.64 5.14 1.98
N TYR A 37 11.05 6.10 1.16
CA TYR A 37 10.14 6.94 0.38
C TYR A 37 9.34 6.04 -0.55
N GLN A 38 8.19 5.55 -0.05
CA GLN A 38 7.23 4.89 -0.91
C GLN A 38 6.57 5.99 -1.74
N PHE A 39 7.02 6.13 -2.99
CA PHE A 39 6.32 6.98 -3.93
C PHE A 39 4.84 6.56 -4.00
N PRO A 40 3.91 7.52 -3.90
CA PRO A 40 2.49 7.20 -4.00
C PRO A 40 2.24 6.52 -5.35
N ARG A 41 1.65 5.33 -5.32
CA ARG A 41 1.31 4.61 -6.55
C ARG A 41 0.27 5.43 -7.31
N ARG A 42 0.53 5.72 -8.59
CA ARG A 42 -0.46 6.37 -9.46
C ARG A 42 -1.75 5.56 -9.48
N ARG A 43 -2.89 6.24 -9.35
CA ARG A 43 -4.22 5.62 -9.47
C ARG A 43 -4.38 5.11 -10.89
N ARG A 44 -4.46 3.78 -11.05
CA ARG A 44 -4.81 3.13 -12.32
C ARG A 44 -6.24 2.63 -12.25
N PHE A 45 -6.98 2.74 -13.35
CA PHE A 45 -8.30 2.10 -13.49
C PHE A 45 -8.17 0.58 -13.62
N SER A 46 -7.06 0.09 -14.18
CA SER A 46 -6.73 -1.32 -14.29
C SER A 46 -5.73 -1.75 -13.21
N SER A 47 -5.90 -2.99 -12.73
CA SER A 47 -4.92 -3.65 -11.86
C SER A 47 -4.02 -4.55 -12.69
N ASP A 48 -2.70 -4.43 -12.49
CA ASP A 48 -1.69 -5.35 -13.06
C ASP A 48 -1.85 -6.80 -12.58
N ARG A 49 -2.39 -6.95 -11.36
CA ARG A 49 -2.49 -8.26 -10.70
C ARG A 49 -3.59 -9.14 -11.28
N PHE A 50 -4.54 -8.55 -12.00
CA PHE A 50 -5.69 -9.28 -12.51
C PHE A 50 -5.96 -8.90 -13.97
N ASN A 51 -5.63 -9.82 -14.88
CA ASN A 51 -5.88 -9.68 -16.32
C ASN A 51 -7.30 -10.12 -16.68
N TYR A 52 -8.31 -9.33 -16.29
CA TYR A 52 -9.70 -9.59 -16.67
C TYR A 52 -10.02 -9.25 -18.13
N GLY A 53 -9.14 -8.50 -18.82
CA GLY A 53 -9.35 -8.05 -20.20
C GLY A 53 -10.76 -7.46 -20.40
N PHE A 54 -11.47 -7.96 -21.41
CA PHE A 54 -12.87 -7.58 -21.70
C PHE A 54 -13.91 -8.54 -21.08
N ALA A 55 -13.54 -9.39 -20.12
CA ALA A 55 -14.48 -10.31 -19.48
C ALA A 55 -15.68 -9.61 -18.81
N PRO A 56 -15.52 -8.46 -18.09
CA PRO A 56 -16.66 -7.73 -17.56
C PRO A 56 -17.58 -7.19 -18.66
N PHE A 57 -17.00 -6.71 -19.76
CA PHE A 57 -17.75 -6.21 -20.91
C PHE A 57 -18.60 -7.32 -21.54
N ARG A 58 -18.04 -8.52 -21.72
CA ARG A 58 -18.78 -9.68 -22.24
C ARG A 58 -19.96 -10.07 -21.36
N ARG A 59 -19.83 -9.97 -20.03
CA ARG A 59 -20.91 -10.28 -19.09
C ARG A 59 -22.05 -9.27 -19.17
N MET A 60 -21.72 -7.99 -19.34
CA MET A 60 -22.69 -6.90 -19.31
C MET A 60 -23.34 -6.61 -20.66
N LEU A 61 -22.65 -6.92 -21.76
CA LEU A 61 -23.14 -6.82 -23.14
C LEU A 61 -24.58 -7.31 -23.35
N PRO A 62 -24.97 -8.55 -22.97
CA PRO A 62 -26.33 -9.04 -23.20
C PRO A 62 -27.38 -8.23 -22.42
N ILE A 63 -27.05 -7.78 -21.20
CA ILE A 63 -27.95 -6.97 -20.37
C ILE A 63 -28.17 -5.61 -21.04
N TRP A 64 -27.09 -4.90 -21.37
CA TRP A 64 -27.18 -3.59 -22.01
C TRP A 64 -27.87 -3.65 -23.38
N THR A 65 -27.65 -4.72 -24.14
CA THR A 65 -28.32 -4.92 -25.42
C THR A 65 -29.84 -5.11 -25.20
N GLY A 66 -30.23 -5.90 -24.20
CA GLY A 66 -31.63 -6.09 -23.83
C GLY A 66 -32.31 -4.80 -23.37
N GLU A 67 -31.63 -4.04 -22.50
CA GLU A 67 -32.09 -2.73 -22.05
C GLU A 67 -32.25 -1.76 -23.23
N ALA A 68 -31.24 -1.62 -24.08
CA ALA A 68 -31.29 -0.75 -25.24
C ALA A 68 -32.44 -1.09 -26.19
N LEU A 69 -32.65 -2.38 -26.47
CA LEU A 69 -33.77 -2.84 -27.29
C LEU A 69 -35.13 -2.56 -26.62
N HIS A 70 -35.24 -2.75 -25.30
CA HIS A 70 -36.44 -2.43 -24.55
C HIS A 70 -36.76 -0.92 -24.60
N HIS A 71 -35.75 -0.07 -24.37
CA HIS A 71 -35.88 1.38 -24.49
C HIS A 71 -36.31 1.81 -25.90
N LEU A 72 -35.77 1.18 -26.95
CA LEU A 72 -36.12 1.49 -28.34
C LEU A 72 -37.57 1.10 -28.66
N LYS A 73 -38.04 -0.04 -28.15
CA LYS A 73 -39.44 -0.47 -28.27
C LYS A 73 -40.41 0.46 -27.52
N LYS A 74 -40.03 0.98 -26.36
CA LYS A 74 -40.86 1.88 -25.53
C LYS A 74 -40.97 3.30 -26.09
N LYS A 75 -40.03 3.69 -26.96
CA LYS A 75 -39.98 5.01 -27.60
C LYS A 75 -40.73 5.08 -28.94
N LYS A 76 -41.32 3.96 -29.39
CA LYS A 76 -42.28 3.88 -30.50
C LYS A 76 -43.69 4.01 -29.94
#